data_AF-A0AAD9C611-F1
#
_entry.id   AF-A0AAD9C611-F1
#
_cell.length_a   1.000
_cell.length_b   1.000
_cell.length_c   1.000
_cell.angle_alpha   90.00
_cell.angle_beta   90.00
_cell.angle_gamma   90.00
#
_symmetry.space_group_name_H-M   'P 1'
#
loop_
_entity.id
_entity.type
_entity.pdbx_description
1 polymer ?
#
loop_
_entity_poly.entity_id
_entity_poly.type
_entity_poly.pdbx_seq_one_letter_code
_entity_poly.pdbx_strand_id
1 'polypeptide(L)'
;MPFIEHVSDADLERLTLERVVPALQDFGFCYVDGVLGEVAGGAVLQQVIDMHRAGVLQDGRLVGSVPGVHRSSIRGDKIAWVSGLDCGCEAINFLLNMIDKMISVCASRLESKKICERSKAMVACYPGNGAGYVKHVDNPNSDGRCITCIYYLNKDWSAKEHGGVLRIFPEGTSFVADIEPLFDRLLFFWSDRRNPHEVQPSFNTR
;
A
#
# COMPACT_ATOMS: atom_id res chain seq x y z
N MET A 1 3.09 17.47 23.74
CA MET A 1 3.11 16.38 22.74
C MET A 1 1.79 15.64 22.87
N PRO A 2 0.93 15.60 21.84
CA PRO A 2 -0.29 14.82 21.94
C PRO A 2 0.11 13.34 21.99
N PHE A 3 -0.44 12.64 22.97
CA PHE A 3 -0.29 11.21 23.15
C PHE A 3 -0.86 10.52 21.91
N ILE A 4 0.00 9.87 21.13
CA ILE A 4 -0.42 8.88 20.15
C ILE A 4 -1.06 7.75 20.97
N GLU A 5 -2.34 7.47 20.78
CA GLU A 5 -2.94 6.26 21.34
C GLU A 5 -2.17 5.09 20.76
N HIS A 6 -1.35 4.47 21.60
CA HIS A 6 -0.48 3.39 21.21
C HIS A 6 -1.38 2.17 21.02
N VAL A 7 -1.62 1.74 19.78
CA VAL A 7 -2.10 0.37 19.56
C VAL A 7 -1.07 -0.54 20.23
N SER A 8 -1.53 -1.36 21.19
CA SER A 8 -0.62 -2.23 21.92
C SER A 8 -0.10 -3.32 20.98
N ASP A 9 1.13 -3.78 21.22
CA ASP A 9 1.71 -4.86 20.41
C ASP A 9 0.84 -6.13 20.46
N ALA A 10 0.18 -6.38 21.60
CA ALA A 10 -0.76 -7.49 21.77
C ALA A 10 -2.03 -7.33 20.91
N ASP A 11 -2.52 -6.10 20.74
CA ASP A 11 -3.67 -5.83 19.88
C ASP A 11 -3.32 -6.00 18.41
N LEU A 12 -2.13 -5.54 17.98
CA LEU A 12 -1.63 -5.77 16.62
C LEU A 12 -1.44 -7.24 16.32
N GLU A 13 -0.87 -8.00 17.26
CA GLU A 13 -0.69 -9.45 17.12
C GLU A 13 -2.05 -10.15 17.01
N ARG A 14 -2.98 -9.85 17.91
CA ARG A 14 -4.34 -10.40 17.90
C ARG A 14 -5.06 -10.09 16.58
N LEU A 15 -5.05 -8.81 16.16
CA LEU A 15 -5.62 -8.37 14.89
C LEU A 15 -5.04 -9.17 13.72
N THR A 16 -3.72 -9.37 13.72
CA THR A 16 -3.02 -10.08 12.65
C THR A 16 -3.41 -11.55 12.62
N LEU A 17 -3.42 -12.23 13.77
CA LEU A 17 -3.75 -13.65 13.88
C LEU A 17 -5.22 -13.94 13.57
N GLU A 18 -6.13 -13.08 14.02
CA GLU A 18 -7.57 -13.31 13.90
C GLU A 18 -8.15 -12.83 12.57
N ARG A 19 -7.55 -11.83 11.92
CA ARG A 19 -8.10 -11.23 10.69
C ARG A 19 -7.17 -11.30 9.48
N VAL A 20 -5.90 -10.93 9.64
CA VAL A 20 -4.99 -10.80 8.48
C VAL A 20 -4.56 -12.16 7.95
N VAL A 21 -4.10 -13.05 8.82
CA VAL A 21 -3.62 -14.39 8.43
C VAL A 21 -4.72 -15.22 7.77
N PRO A 22 -5.93 -15.38 8.37
CA PRO A 22 -6.99 -16.16 7.73
C PRO A 22 -7.44 -15.55 6.40
N ALA A 23 -7.58 -14.22 6.32
CA ALA A 23 -8.02 -13.57 5.08
C ALA A 23 -6.99 -13.69 3.94
N LEU A 24 -5.69 -13.63 4.25
CA LEU A 24 -4.65 -13.91 3.27
C LEU A 24 -4.68 -15.37 2.79
N GLN A 25 -4.99 -16.33 3.67
CA GLN A 25 -5.10 -17.74 3.30
C GLN A 25 -6.34 -18.03 2.46
N ASP A 26 -7.49 -17.48 2.85
CA ASP A 26 -8.80 -17.80 2.26
C ASP A 26 -9.12 -16.98 1.01
N PHE A 27 -8.78 -15.68 1.02
CA PHE A 27 -9.17 -14.73 -0.05
C PHE A 27 -7.98 -14.18 -0.83
N GLY A 28 -6.76 -14.30 -0.30
CA GLY A 28 -5.55 -13.79 -0.93
C GLY A 28 -5.26 -12.30 -0.72
N PHE A 29 -6.15 -11.58 -0.03
CA PHE A 29 -5.99 -10.18 0.36
C PHE A 29 -6.76 -9.88 1.66
N CYS A 30 -6.38 -8.81 2.36
CA CYS A 30 -7.04 -8.33 3.57
C CYS A 30 -6.80 -6.83 3.73
N TYR A 31 -7.81 -6.06 4.14
CA TYR A 31 -7.60 -4.69 4.59
C TYR A 31 -8.13 -4.47 6.01
N VAL A 32 -7.49 -3.53 6.71
CA VAL A 32 -7.87 -3.06 8.04
C VAL A 32 -7.97 -1.55 7.99
N ASP A 33 -9.08 -1.02 8.50
CA ASP A 33 -9.33 0.42 8.62
C ASP A 33 -9.02 0.89 10.04
N GLY A 34 -8.61 2.15 10.19
CA GLY A 34 -8.41 2.76 11.49
C GLY A 34 -7.14 2.26 12.21
N VAL A 35 -6.10 1.91 11.47
CA VAL A 35 -4.93 1.21 12.02
C VAL A 35 -4.04 2.12 12.89
N LEU A 36 -3.85 3.38 12.49
CA LEU A 36 -3.08 4.36 13.24
C LEU A 36 -3.96 5.34 14.03
N GLY A 37 -5.21 5.51 13.61
CA GLY A 37 -6.10 6.58 14.05
C GLY A 37 -5.75 7.94 13.44
N GLU A 38 -6.63 8.91 13.70
CA GLU A 38 -6.57 10.25 13.09
C GLU A 38 -5.27 11.01 13.35
N VAL A 39 -4.73 10.92 14.57
CA VAL A 39 -3.55 11.68 14.97
C VAL A 39 -2.29 11.15 14.28
N ALA A 40 -2.02 9.84 14.39
CA ALA A 40 -0.83 9.25 13.81
C ALA A 40 -0.94 9.12 12.27
N GLY A 41 -2.08 8.71 11.73
CA GLY A 41 -2.32 8.73 10.29
C GLY A 41 -2.21 10.13 9.69
N GLY A 42 -2.69 11.16 10.41
CA GLY A 42 -2.57 12.55 10.02
C GLY A 42 -1.11 13.03 9.97
N ALA A 43 -0.29 12.58 10.92
CA ALA A 43 1.14 12.87 10.91
C ALA A 43 1.86 12.22 9.71
N VAL A 44 1.52 10.99 9.35
CA VAL A 44 2.05 10.33 8.13
C VAL A 44 1.64 11.11 6.87
N LEU A 45 0.36 11.47 6.76
CA LEU A 45 -0.14 12.27 5.63
C LEU A 45 0.62 13.60 5.51
N GLN A 46 0.84 14.30 6.64
CA GLN A 46 1.56 15.57 6.63
C GLN A 46 3.00 15.42 6.11
N GLN A 47 3.73 14.37 6.53
CA GLN A 47 5.08 14.08 6.03
C GLN A 47 5.08 13.81 4.52
N VAL A 48 4.09 13.06 4.01
CA VAL A 48 3.97 12.79 2.56
C VAL A 48 3.64 14.07 1.77
N ILE A 49 2.76 14.93 2.29
CA ILE A 49 2.45 16.23 1.69
C ILE A 49 3.71 17.09 1.59
N ASP A 50 4.52 17.14 2.65
CA ASP A 50 5.73 17.94 2.68
C ASP A 50 6.79 17.41 1.69
N MET A 51 6.93 16.09 1.54
CA MET A 51 7.76 15.48 0.48
C MET A 51 7.30 15.87 -0.92
N HIS A 52 5.98 15.88 -1.16
CA HIS A 52 5.41 16.28 -2.43
C HIS A 52 5.66 17.76 -2.72
N ARG A 53 5.45 18.64 -1.74
CA ARG A 53 5.72 20.08 -1.85
C ARG A 53 7.20 20.39 -2.08
N ALA A 54 8.10 19.61 -1.48
CA ALA A 54 9.53 19.73 -1.69
C ALA A 54 10.01 19.21 -3.06
N GLY A 55 9.12 18.64 -3.90
CA GLY A 55 9.46 18.16 -5.24
C GLY A 55 10.30 16.88 -5.27
N VAL A 56 10.30 16.11 -4.18
CA VAL A 56 11.10 14.89 -4.06
C VAL A 56 10.56 13.75 -4.92
N LEU A 57 9.24 13.73 -5.16
CA LEU A 57 8.57 12.67 -5.93
C LEU A 57 8.88 12.80 -7.44
N GLN A 58 9.28 11.68 -8.04
CA GLN A 58 9.67 11.58 -9.45
C GLN A 58 8.72 10.63 -10.20
N ASP A 59 8.59 10.74 -11.52
CA ASP A 59 7.70 9.85 -12.28
C ASP A 59 8.02 8.36 -12.04
N GLY A 60 6.98 7.57 -11.81
CA GLY A 60 7.05 6.13 -11.57
C GLY A 60 7.79 5.39 -12.69
N ARG A 61 8.80 4.58 -12.33
CA ARG A 61 9.58 3.78 -13.29
C ARG A 61 9.06 2.34 -13.38
N LEU A 62 9.18 1.75 -14.56
CA LEU A 62 8.91 0.33 -14.80
C LEU A 62 10.21 -0.46 -14.87
N VAL A 63 10.18 -1.69 -14.38
CA VAL A 63 11.24 -2.68 -14.60
C VAL A 63 11.08 -3.23 -16.02
N GLY A 64 12.04 -2.97 -16.92
CA GLY A 64 12.04 -3.51 -18.29
C GLY A 64 11.25 -2.69 -19.32
N SER A 65 11.38 -1.35 -19.32
CA SER A 65 10.68 -0.48 -20.28
C SER A 65 10.95 -0.87 -21.73
N VAL A 66 9.89 -1.23 -22.47
CA VAL A 66 9.92 -1.46 -23.92
C VAL A 66 10.04 -0.10 -24.64
N PRO A 67 10.96 0.08 -25.60
CA PRO A 67 11.06 1.31 -26.38
C PRO A 67 9.76 1.61 -27.13
N GLY A 68 9.22 2.84 -26.99
CA GLY A 68 8.07 3.32 -27.79
C GLY A 68 6.72 3.38 -27.07
N VAL A 69 6.57 2.81 -25.87
CA VAL A 69 5.35 2.97 -25.06
C VAL A 69 5.47 4.21 -24.18
N HIS A 70 4.54 5.17 -24.31
CA HIS A 70 4.48 6.34 -23.45
C HIS A 70 4.27 5.91 -21.99
N ARG A 71 5.18 6.29 -21.10
CA ARG A 71 5.20 5.86 -19.69
C ARG A 71 3.88 6.14 -18.94
N SER A 72 3.26 7.29 -19.23
CA SER A 72 1.97 7.72 -18.68
C SER A 72 0.80 6.83 -19.08
N SER A 73 0.94 6.01 -20.14
CA SER A 73 -0.10 5.05 -20.54
C SER A 73 -0.13 3.79 -19.68
N ILE A 74 0.95 3.53 -18.93
CA ILE A 74 1.06 2.36 -18.04
C ILE A 74 0.82 2.77 -16.59
N ARG A 75 1.55 3.78 -16.10
CA ARG A 75 1.37 4.34 -14.75
C ARG A 75 1.52 5.86 -14.77
N GLY A 76 0.60 6.55 -14.11
CA GLY A 76 0.52 8.02 -14.08
C GLY A 76 0.97 8.66 -12.75
N ASP A 77 1.63 7.91 -11.88
CA ASP A 77 2.01 8.35 -10.54
C ASP A 77 3.43 8.89 -10.43
N LYS A 78 3.65 9.68 -9.39
CA LYS A 78 4.97 10.12 -8.93
C LYS A 78 5.33 9.37 -7.66
N ILE A 79 6.57 8.92 -7.54
CA ILE A 79 7.05 8.11 -6.43
C ILE A 79 8.32 8.67 -5.77
N ALA A 80 8.50 8.34 -4.49
CA ALA A 80 9.77 8.47 -3.77
C ALA A 80 10.01 7.23 -2.92
N TRP A 81 11.27 6.82 -2.79
CA TRP A 81 11.66 5.68 -1.94
C TRP A 81 12.19 6.19 -0.60
N VAL A 82 11.52 5.84 0.48
CA VAL A 82 11.79 6.34 1.84
C VAL A 82 12.21 5.19 2.73
N SER A 83 13.29 5.38 3.50
CA SER A 83 13.76 4.35 4.43
C SER A 83 13.02 4.36 5.76
N GLY A 84 12.47 5.51 6.14
CA GLY A 84 11.93 5.81 7.47
C GLY A 84 12.98 6.41 8.41
N LEU A 85 14.27 6.33 8.09
CA LEU A 85 15.35 6.90 8.90
C LEU A 85 15.77 8.31 8.46
N ASP A 86 15.18 8.78 7.36
CA ASP A 86 15.43 10.10 6.81
C ASP A 86 14.81 11.18 7.73
N CYS A 87 15.44 12.34 7.86
CA CYS A 87 14.92 13.43 8.68
C CYS A 87 13.52 13.87 8.20
N GLY A 88 12.56 14.01 9.12
CA GLY A 88 11.19 14.35 8.77
C GLY A 88 10.33 13.16 8.33
N CYS A 89 10.82 11.91 8.51
CA CYS A 89 10.08 10.68 8.20
C CYS A 89 9.69 9.88 9.45
N GLU A 90 9.65 10.50 10.63
CA GLU A 90 9.43 9.83 11.92
C GLU A 90 8.06 9.12 12.00
N ALA A 91 6.99 9.74 11.48
CA ALA A 91 5.67 9.11 11.44
C ALA A 91 5.62 7.96 10.43
N ILE A 92 6.29 8.12 9.27
CA ILE A 92 6.46 7.03 8.30
C ILE A 92 7.24 5.87 8.93
N ASN A 93 8.29 6.14 9.70
CA ASN A 93 9.05 5.12 10.40
C ASN A 93 8.19 4.36 11.42
N PHE A 94 7.36 5.09 12.16
CA PHE A 94 6.42 4.50 13.11
C PHE A 94 5.45 3.53 12.40
N LEU A 95 4.85 3.96 11.28
CA LEU A 95 4.01 3.11 10.43
C LEU A 95 4.77 1.86 9.94
N LEU A 96 6.00 2.04 9.43
CA LEU A 96 6.79 0.92 8.93
C LEU A 96 7.12 -0.10 10.01
N ASN A 97 7.48 0.34 11.22
CA ASN A 97 7.73 -0.56 12.35
C ASN A 97 6.46 -1.32 12.76
N MET A 98 5.29 -0.70 12.69
CA MET A 98 4.02 -1.40 12.94
C MET A 98 3.75 -2.47 11.88
N ILE A 99 3.91 -2.14 10.60
CA ILE A 99 3.74 -3.10 9.50
C ILE A 99 4.74 -4.26 9.65
N ASP A 100 5.99 -3.98 10.01
CA ASP A 100 7.03 -5.00 10.23
C ASP A 100 6.65 -5.98 11.34
N LYS A 101 6.01 -5.51 12.42
CA LYS A 101 5.48 -6.38 13.48
C LYS A 101 4.35 -7.27 12.97
N MET A 102 3.37 -6.71 12.26
CA MET A 102 2.28 -7.49 11.67
C MET A 102 2.79 -8.54 10.68
N ILE A 103 3.76 -8.19 9.84
CA ILE A 103 4.37 -9.13 8.89
C ILE A 103 5.19 -10.20 9.60
N SER A 104 5.87 -9.89 10.70
CA SER A 104 6.57 -10.91 11.51
C SER A 104 5.61 -11.96 12.05
N VAL A 105 4.43 -11.55 12.54
CA VAL A 105 3.37 -12.46 12.97
C VAL A 105 2.84 -13.28 11.78
N CYS A 106 2.58 -12.64 10.63
CA CYS A 106 2.19 -13.35 9.41
C CYS A 106 3.22 -14.41 8.99
N ALA A 107 4.50 -14.07 8.98
CA ALA A 107 5.59 -14.97 8.59
C ALA A 107 5.72 -16.19 9.52
N SER A 108 5.28 -16.09 10.77
CA SER A 108 5.26 -17.21 11.71
C SER A 108 4.11 -18.21 11.47
N ARG A 109 3.05 -17.79 10.77
CA ARG A 109 1.81 -18.55 10.58
C ARG A 109 1.56 -18.98 9.15
N LEU A 110 1.99 -18.16 8.19
CA LEU A 110 1.88 -18.45 6.77
C LEU A 110 3.06 -19.36 6.42
N GLU A 111 2.78 -20.54 5.87
CA GLU A 111 3.79 -21.48 5.35
C GLU A 111 4.61 -20.91 4.16
N SER A 112 4.37 -19.64 3.81
CA SER A 112 5.17 -18.87 2.87
C SER A 112 6.61 -18.73 3.38
N LYS A 113 7.57 -18.98 2.50
CA LYS A 113 9.03 -18.77 2.66
C LYS A 113 9.34 -17.67 3.68
N LYS A 114 10.24 -17.95 4.63
CA LYS A 114 10.73 -17.01 5.66
C LYS A 114 10.81 -15.58 5.12
N ILE A 115 9.88 -14.73 5.53
CA ILE A 115 9.93 -13.30 5.22
C ILE A 115 10.97 -12.70 6.16
N CYS A 116 12.13 -12.33 5.62
CA CYS A 116 13.26 -11.82 6.40
C CYS A 116 13.53 -10.34 6.16
N GLU A 117 13.03 -9.79 5.06
CA GLU A 117 13.29 -8.40 4.65
C GLU A 117 12.11 -7.84 3.86
N ARG A 118 12.09 -6.50 3.76
CA ARG A 118 11.19 -5.75 2.89
C ARG A 118 11.95 -4.67 2.15
N SER A 119 11.35 -4.14 1.08
CA SER A 119 11.88 -2.95 0.42
C SER A 119 11.77 -1.71 1.31
N LYS A 120 12.41 -0.61 0.87
CA LYS A 120 12.05 0.74 1.31
C LYS A 120 10.57 1.02 1.01
N ALA A 121 9.98 1.97 1.72
CA ALA A 121 8.62 2.41 1.45
C ALA A 121 8.58 3.15 0.11
N MET A 122 7.67 2.76 -0.79
CA MET A 122 7.40 3.53 -2.00
C MET A 122 6.23 4.47 -1.73
N VAL A 123 6.52 5.73 -1.41
CA VAL A 123 5.50 6.79 -1.34
C VAL A 123 5.08 7.09 -2.77
N ALA A 124 3.79 7.01 -3.07
CA ALA A 124 3.23 7.26 -4.40
C ALA A 124 2.14 8.33 -4.36
N CYS A 125 2.07 9.14 -5.40
CA CYS A 125 1.07 10.19 -5.61
C CYS A 125 0.54 10.11 -7.04
N TYR A 126 -0.75 9.82 -7.19
CA TYR A 126 -1.48 9.95 -8.44
C TYR A 126 -2.07 11.36 -8.49
N PRO A 127 -1.62 12.25 -9.38
CA PRO A 127 -1.93 13.68 -9.32
C PRO A 127 -3.36 14.05 -9.79
N GLY A 128 -4.25 13.07 -9.92
CA GLY A 128 -5.57 13.24 -10.54
C GLY A 128 -5.53 13.20 -12.07
N ASN A 129 -6.45 13.91 -12.72
CA ASN A 129 -6.55 14.01 -14.19
C ASN A 129 -6.66 12.67 -14.93
N GLY A 130 -7.26 11.66 -14.30
CA GLY A 130 -7.41 10.32 -14.85
C GLY A 130 -6.15 9.45 -14.73
N ALA A 131 -5.13 9.88 -13.97
CA ALA A 131 -3.96 9.07 -13.69
C ALA A 131 -4.37 7.76 -13.00
N GLY A 132 -3.82 6.64 -13.46
CA GLY A 132 -4.07 5.31 -12.91
C GLY A 132 -2.87 4.39 -13.14
N TYR A 133 -3.08 3.10 -12.91
CA TYR A 133 -2.09 2.06 -13.19
C TYR A 133 -2.80 0.86 -13.81
N VAL A 134 -2.42 0.54 -15.04
CA VAL A 134 -2.98 -0.60 -15.78
C VAL A 134 -2.86 -1.91 -15.00
N LYS A 135 -3.72 -2.87 -15.34
CA LYS A 135 -3.70 -4.21 -14.76
C LYS A 135 -2.32 -4.87 -14.87
N HIS A 136 -1.78 -5.26 -13.72
CA HIS A 136 -0.48 -5.91 -13.61
C HIS A 136 -0.43 -6.90 -12.44
N VAL A 137 0.69 -7.61 -12.33
CA VAL A 137 1.04 -8.44 -11.19
C VAL A 137 2.32 -7.84 -10.61
N ASP A 138 2.39 -7.71 -9.29
CA ASP A 138 3.56 -7.11 -8.65
C ASP A 138 4.80 -7.95 -8.91
N ASN A 139 4.72 -9.25 -8.64
CA ASN A 139 5.81 -10.21 -8.82
C ASN A 139 5.47 -11.29 -9.86
N PRO A 140 5.54 -10.99 -11.17
CA PRO A 140 5.19 -11.95 -12.22
C PRO A 140 6.26 -13.03 -12.45
N ASN A 141 7.50 -12.78 -12.01
CA ASN A 141 8.71 -13.54 -12.35
C ASN A 141 9.50 -14.04 -11.12
N SER A 142 8.85 -14.16 -9.96
CA SER A 142 9.45 -14.68 -8.71
C SER A 142 10.70 -13.93 -8.23
N ASP A 143 10.68 -12.60 -8.23
CA ASP A 143 11.76 -11.72 -7.76
C ASP A 143 11.95 -11.66 -6.22
N GLY A 144 11.28 -12.54 -5.49
CA GLY A 144 11.35 -12.63 -4.03
C GLY A 144 10.21 -11.93 -3.28
N ARG A 145 9.47 -10.99 -3.89
CA ARG A 145 8.34 -10.32 -3.23
C ARG A 145 7.18 -11.29 -3.00
N CYS A 146 6.71 -11.38 -1.76
CA CYS A 146 5.66 -12.32 -1.35
C CYS A 146 4.36 -11.61 -0.96
N ILE A 147 4.42 -10.57 -0.13
CA ILE A 147 3.27 -9.81 0.34
C ILE A 147 3.46 -8.34 -0.03
N THR A 148 2.45 -7.76 -0.67
CA THR A 148 2.37 -6.32 -0.91
C THR A 148 1.56 -5.70 0.22
N CYS A 149 2.10 -4.63 0.81
CA CYS A 149 1.44 -3.84 1.85
C CYS A 149 1.23 -2.41 1.34
N ILE A 150 0.01 -1.88 1.42
CA ILE A 150 -0.33 -0.51 0.99
C ILE A 150 -1.07 0.19 2.12
N TYR A 151 -0.58 1.35 2.54
CA TYR A 151 -1.26 2.23 3.49
C TYR A 151 -1.78 3.48 2.78
N TYR A 152 -3.08 3.74 2.91
CA TYR A 152 -3.77 4.84 2.22
C TYR A 152 -3.95 6.07 3.12
N LEU A 153 -3.86 7.25 2.51
CA LEU A 153 -3.77 8.53 3.22
C LEU A 153 -4.86 9.54 2.81
N ASN A 154 -5.86 9.12 2.05
CA ASN A 154 -6.82 10.04 1.42
C ASN A 154 -8.02 10.32 2.31
N LYS A 155 -8.01 11.50 2.96
CA LYS A 155 -9.15 11.96 3.77
C LYS A 155 -10.34 12.29 2.90
N ASP A 156 -11.54 12.02 3.42
CA ASP A 156 -12.81 12.35 2.78
C ASP A 156 -12.92 11.85 1.33
N TRP A 157 -12.35 10.67 1.06
CA TRP A 157 -12.36 10.09 -0.28
C TRP A 157 -13.72 9.51 -0.66
N SER A 158 -14.22 9.88 -1.83
CA SER A 158 -15.41 9.29 -2.45
C SER A 158 -15.01 8.63 -3.76
N ALA A 159 -15.02 7.30 -3.85
CA ALA A 159 -14.69 6.61 -5.10
C ALA A 159 -15.64 6.98 -6.26
N LYS A 160 -16.89 7.35 -5.95
CA LYS A 160 -17.86 7.81 -6.95
C LYS A 160 -17.46 9.13 -7.61
N GLU A 161 -16.85 10.03 -6.86
CA GLU A 161 -16.48 11.37 -7.34
C GLU A 161 -15.02 11.43 -7.79
N HIS A 162 -14.12 10.80 -7.03
CA HIS A 162 -12.69 10.88 -7.20
C HIS A 162 -12.09 9.68 -7.96
N GLY A 163 -12.81 8.57 -8.12
CA GLY A 163 -12.28 7.35 -8.73
C GLY A 163 -11.16 6.71 -7.89
N GLY A 164 -10.07 6.31 -8.54
CA GLY A 164 -8.85 5.85 -7.86
C GLY A 164 -8.94 4.51 -7.11
N VAL A 165 -9.99 3.74 -7.38
CA VAL A 165 -10.23 2.42 -6.78
C VAL A 165 -9.11 1.46 -7.19
N LEU A 166 -8.56 0.73 -6.21
CA LEU A 166 -7.73 -0.43 -6.49
C LEU A 166 -8.66 -1.62 -6.75
N ARG A 167 -8.60 -2.18 -7.95
CA ARG A 167 -9.36 -3.37 -8.33
C ARG A 167 -8.45 -4.58 -8.40
N ILE A 168 -8.73 -5.59 -7.58
CA ILE A 168 -8.01 -6.87 -7.54
C ILE A 168 -8.87 -7.94 -8.22
N PHE A 169 -8.23 -8.81 -9.00
CA PHE A 169 -8.85 -9.91 -9.74
C PHE A 169 -8.29 -11.26 -9.24
N PRO A 170 -8.71 -11.77 -8.07
CA PRO A 170 -8.14 -12.99 -7.50
C PRO A 170 -8.22 -14.19 -8.46
N GLU A 171 -7.07 -14.82 -8.72
CA GLU A 171 -6.97 -15.95 -9.65
C GLU A 171 -7.84 -17.13 -9.19
N GLY A 172 -8.46 -17.83 -10.14
CA GLY A 172 -9.32 -18.99 -9.84
C GLY A 172 -10.72 -18.62 -9.34
N THR A 173 -11.06 -17.33 -9.27
CA THR A 173 -12.39 -16.85 -8.89
C THR A 173 -13.00 -15.96 -9.97
N SER A 174 -14.33 -15.85 -10.01
CA SER A 174 -15.05 -14.87 -10.84
C SER A 174 -15.29 -13.54 -10.12
N PHE A 175 -14.92 -13.48 -8.83
CA PHE A 175 -15.10 -12.31 -8.00
C PHE A 175 -14.03 -11.25 -8.31
N VAL A 176 -14.40 -9.98 -8.16
CA VAL A 176 -13.53 -8.82 -8.31
C VAL A 176 -13.65 -7.99 -7.04
N ALA A 177 -12.50 -7.69 -6.43
CA ALA A 177 -12.46 -6.89 -5.21
C ALA A 177 -12.15 -5.43 -5.54
N ASP A 178 -13.07 -4.53 -5.23
CA ASP A 178 -12.87 -3.09 -5.34
C ASP A 178 -12.54 -2.51 -3.96
N ILE A 179 -11.37 -1.88 -3.85
CA ILE A 179 -10.83 -1.33 -2.61
C ILE A 179 -10.66 0.17 -2.78
N GLU A 180 -11.48 0.91 -2.03
CA GLU A 180 -11.35 2.36 -1.96
C GLU A 180 -10.09 2.77 -1.18
N PRO A 181 -9.33 3.76 -1.65
CA PRO A 181 -8.07 4.18 -1.05
C PRO A 181 -8.28 5.12 0.15
N LEU A 182 -9.11 4.70 1.11
CA LEU A 182 -9.56 5.51 2.24
C LEU A 182 -8.42 5.83 3.21
N PHE A 183 -8.47 7.00 3.85
CA PHE A 183 -7.54 7.36 4.92
C PHE A 183 -7.48 6.29 6.01
N ASP A 184 -6.25 6.00 6.46
CA ASP A 184 -5.94 5.06 7.53
C ASP A 184 -6.37 3.61 7.28
N ARG A 185 -6.47 3.24 5.99
CA ARG A 185 -6.63 1.85 5.53
C ARG A 185 -5.27 1.24 5.23
N LEU A 186 -5.00 0.09 5.84
CA LEU A 186 -3.86 -0.78 5.54
C LEU A 186 -4.34 -2.02 4.78
N LEU A 187 -3.79 -2.25 3.60
CA LEU A 187 -4.10 -3.36 2.72
C LEU A 187 -2.90 -4.31 2.61
N PHE A 188 -3.18 -5.61 2.63
CA PHE A 188 -2.26 -6.70 2.38
C PHE A 188 -2.79 -7.58 1.24
N PHE A 189 -1.93 -8.03 0.34
CA PHE A 189 -2.26 -9.07 -0.63
C PHE A 189 -1.01 -9.81 -1.11
N TRP A 190 -1.16 -11.04 -1.61
CA TRP A 190 -0.03 -11.77 -2.21
C TRP A 190 0.48 -11.07 -3.46
N SER A 191 1.79 -10.82 -3.54
CA SER A 191 2.41 -10.09 -4.66
C SER A 191 2.49 -10.89 -5.95
N ASP A 192 2.33 -12.21 -5.90
CA ASP A 192 2.45 -13.07 -7.08
C ASP A 192 1.18 -13.09 -7.94
N ARG A 193 1.13 -14.03 -8.90
CA ARG A 193 0.07 -14.13 -9.90
C ARG A 193 -1.33 -14.41 -9.34
N ARG A 194 -1.45 -14.69 -8.05
CA ARG A 194 -2.75 -14.84 -7.37
C ARG A 194 -3.57 -13.56 -7.39
N ASN A 195 -2.94 -12.38 -7.41
CA ASN A 195 -3.63 -11.09 -7.33
C ASN A 195 -3.22 -10.10 -8.44
N PRO A 196 -3.57 -10.35 -9.72
CA PRO A 196 -3.55 -9.31 -10.73
C PRO A 196 -4.45 -8.15 -10.29
N HIS A 197 -3.99 -6.91 -10.43
CA HIS A 197 -4.72 -5.74 -9.96
C HIS A 197 -4.43 -4.50 -10.80
N GLU A 198 -5.33 -3.52 -10.75
CA GLU A 198 -5.21 -2.23 -11.44
C GLU A 198 -5.64 -1.09 -10.51
N VAL A 199 -5.09 0.09 -10.73
CA VAL A 199 -5.58 1.34 -10.11
C VAL A 199 -6.40 2.07 -11.17
N GLN A 200 -7.71 2.17 -10.92
CA GLN A 200 -8.60 2.90 -11.81
C GLN A 200 -8.23 4.39 -11.88
N PRO A 201 -8.63 5.09 -12.96
CA PRO A 201 -8.38 6.52 -13.10
C PRO A 201 -8.77 7.31 -11.85
N SER A 202 -7.83 8.09 -11.32
CA SER A 202 -8.03 9.02 -10.21
C SER A 202 -8.28 10.42 -10.77
N PHE A 203 -9.32 11.09 -10.28
CA PHE A 203 -9.67 12.46 -10.65
C PHE A 203 -9.34 13.49 -9.57
N ASN A 204 -8.82 13.03 -8.44
CA ASN A 204 -8.26 13.85 -7.39
C ASN A 204 -6.84 13.35 -7.03
N THR A 205 -6.10 14.13 -6.24
CA THR A 205 -4.77 13.72 -5.75
C THR A 205 -4.93 12.55 -4.78
N ARG A 206 -4.28 11.41 -5.10
CA ARG A 206 -4.36 10.15 -4.35
C ARG A 206 -3.00 9.63 -3.95
#